data_AF-A0A660UBD7-F1
#
_entry.id   AF-A0A660UBD7-F1
#
_cell.length_a   1.000
_cell.length_b   1.000
_cell.length_c   1.000
_cell.angle_alpha   90.00
_cell.angle_beta   90.00
_cell.angle_gamma   90.00
#
_symmetry.space_group_name_H-M   'P 1'
#
loop_
_entity.id
_entity.type
_entity.pdbx_description
1 polymer ?
#
loop_
_entity_poly.entity_id
_entity_poly.type
_entity_poly.pdbx_seq_one_letter_code
_entity_poly.pdbx_strand_id
1 'polypeptide(L)'
;VYGAIYRGGGRFERVSDYICAEVDRILEMIDGEALFLGGGARRYEGRIREVMGGKARFAELIFDVPRGAAICFLGAEAARAGRKDDLFSFVPMYLRKSEAEVKLELGKLPKKSLI
;
A
#
# COMPACT_ATOMS: atom_id res chain seq x y z
N VAL A 1 7.57 -1.11 -4.37
CA VAL A 1 6.35 -1.77 -3.86
C VAL A 1 5.46 -0.73 -3.18
N TYR A 2 4.14 -0.93 -3.17
CA TYR A 2 3.21 -0.08 -2.43
C TYR A 2 2.94 -0.68 -1.04
N GLY A 3 2.83 0.16 -0.02
CA GLY A 3 2.55 -0.30 1.34
C GLY A 3 2.12 0.82 2.29
N ALA A 4 1.68 0.42 3.48
CA ALA A 4 1.45 1.31 4.62
C ALA A 4 1.54 0.47 5.89
N ILE A 5 1.95 1.09 7.00
CA ILE A 5 2.11 0.43 8.29
C ILE A 5 0.92 0.78 9.16
N TYR A 6 0.34 -0.25 9.77
CA TYR A 6 -0.77 -0.12 10.71
C TYR A 6 -0.38 -0.72 12.04
N ARG A 7 -0.78 -0.07 13.13
CA ARG A 7 -0.59 -0.56 14.50
C ARG A 7 -1.94 -0.75 15.15
N GLY A 8 -2.11 -1.88 15.84
CA GLY A 8 -3.35 -2.17 16.54
C GLY A 8 -3.66 -3.66 16.65
N GLY A 9 -4.94 -3.95 16.91
CA GLY A 9 -5.47 -5.29 17.07
C GLY A 9 -6.98 -5.31 16.84
N GLY A 10 -7.75 -4.87 17.84
CA GLY A 10 -9.21 -4.71 17.68
C GLY A 10 -9.59 -3.62 16.68
N ARG A 11 -8.81 -2.54 16.64
CA ARG A 11 -8.83 -1.50 15.62
C ARG A 11 -7.41 -1.23 15.17
N PHE A 12 -7.23 -0.91 13.88
CA PHE A 12 -5.94 -0.57 13.30
C PHE A 12 -5.87 0.91 12.98
N GLU A 13 -4.81 1.55 13.43
CA GLU A 13 -4.47 2.93 13.08
C GLU A 13 -3.29 2.94 12.14
N ARG A 14 -3.36 3.75 11.08
CA ARG A 14 -2.25 3.90 10.14
C ARG A 14 -1.18 4.78 10.80
N VAL A 15 0.05 4.25 10.92
CA VAL A 15 1.19 4.92 11.58
C VAL A 15 2.29 5.35 10.61
N SER A 16 2.02 5.23 9.31
CA SER A 16 2.86 5.76 8.24
C SER A 16 2.01 6.50 7.21
N ASP A 17 2.67 7.25 6.32
CA ASP A 17 2.04 7.60 5.05
C ASP A 17 1.82 6.35 4.19
N TYR A 18 1.10 6.53 3.09
CA TYR A 18 1.10 5.53 2.02
C TYR A 18 2.42 5.62 1.26
N ILE A 19 3.10 4.48 1.10
CA ILE A 19 4.48 4.41 0.64
C ILE A 19 4.52 3.76 -0.74
N CYS A 20 5.35 4.31 -1.63
CA CYS A 20 5.79 3.66 -2.87
C CYS A 20 7.33 3.67 -2.91
N ALA A 21 7.95 2.61 -2.42
CA ALA A 21 9.41 2.53 -2.28
C ALA A 21 9.93 1.09 -2.46
N GLU A 22 11.24 0.92 -2.47
CA GLU A 22 11.87 -0.40 -2.37
C GLU A 22 11.49 -1.09 -1.06
N VAL A 23 11.41 -2.42 -1.07
CA VAL A 23 10.94 -3.19 0.11
C VAL A 23 11.80 -2.92 1.35
N ASP A 24 13.12 -2.84 1.19
CA ASP A 24 14.05 -2.62 2.29
C ASP A 24 13.79 -1.28 3.00
N ARG A 25 13.40 -0.24 2.26
CA ARG A 25 13.02 1.06 2.84
C ARG A 25 11.77 0.98 3.70
N ILE A 26 10.82 0.12 3.34
CA ILE A 26 9.63 -0.10 4.16
C ILE A 26 10.00 -0.90 5.41
N LEU A 27 10.89 -1.89 5.30
CA LEU A 27 11.34 -2.70 6.43
C LEU A 27 12.09 -1.88 7.48
N GLU A 28 12.88 -0.88 7.05
CA GLU A 28 13.55 0.09 7.94
C GLU A 28 12.56 0.87 8.83
N MET A 29 11.29 1.00 8.42
CA MET A 29 10.27 1.75 9.15
C MET A 29 9.48 0.90 10.15
N ILE A 30 9.69 -0.41 10.17
CA ILE A 30 8.93 -1.34 11.02
C ILE A 30 9.66 -1.54 12.33
N ASP A 31 9.00 -1.17 13.43
CA ASP A 31 9.47 -1.42 14.78
C ASP A 31 8.77 -2.64 15.39
N GLY A 32 9.55 -3.64 15.81
CA GLY A 32 9.06 -4.86 16.45
C GLY A 32 8.59 -5.97 15.50
N GLU A 33 7.67 -6.80 15.98
CA GLU A 33 7.03 -7.86 15.19
C GLU A 33 5.96 -7.28 14.25
N ALA A 34 5.84 -7.85 13.05
CA ALA A 34 4.88 -7.39 12.06
C ALA A 34 4.22 -8.54 11.30
N LEU A 35 2.92 -8.36 11.02
CA LEU A 35 2.14 -9.21 10.14
C LEU A 35 2.13 -8.61 8.73
N PHE A 36 2.69 -9.33 7.77
CA PHE A 36 2.77 -8.94 6.37
C PHE A 36 1.58 -9.47 5.56
N LEU A 37 1.05 -8.59 4.71
CA LEU A 37 -0.16 -8.81 3.91
C LEU A 37 0.04 -8.35 2.45
N GLY A 38 -0.64 -9.01 1.52
CA GLY A 38 -0.76 -8.66 0.11
C GLY A 38 0.34 -9.23 -0.79
N GLY A 39 0.11 -9.12 -2.11
CA GLY A 39 1.02 -9.67 -3.12
C GLY A 39 2.45 -9.13 -3.07
N GLY A 40 2.64 -7.90 -2.58
CA GLY A 40 3.97 -7.34 -2.32
C GLY A 40 4.72 -8.11 -1.24
N ALA A 41 4.07 -8.43 -0.11
CA ALA A 41 4.65 -9.24 0.94
C ALA A 41 5.05 -10.63 0.45
N ARG A 42 4.18 -11.28 -0.35
CA ARG A 42 4.47 -12.61 -0.93
C ARG A 42 5.65 -12.59 -1.89
N ARG A 43 5.69 -11.60 -2.78
CA ARG A 43 6.78 -11.45 -3.75
C ARG A 43 8.14 -11.29 -3.07
N TYR A 44 8.19 -10.58 -1.95
CA TYR A 44 9.43 -10.29 -1.22
C TYR A 44 9.60 -11.11 0.07
N GLU A 45 8.84 -12.20 0.25
CA GLU A 45 8.82 -12.98 1.50
C GLU A 45 10.22 -13.44 1.93
N GLY A 46 11.04 -13.92 1.00
CA GLY A 46 12.42 -14.33 1.28
C GLY A 46 13.27 -13.18 1.86
N ARG A 47 13.20 -12.00 1.23
CA ARG A 47 13.92 -10.79 1.70
C ARG A 47 13.40 -10.30 3.04
N ILE A 48 12.09 -10.30 3.24
CA ILE A 48 11.47 -9.90 4.50
C ILE A 48 11.93 -10.82 5.65
N ARG A 49 11.96 -12.14 5.42
CA ARG A 49 12.45 -13.12 6.41
C ARG A 49 13.94 -12.96 6.70
N GLU A 50 14.74 -12.67 5.68
CA GLU A 50 16.17 -12.39 5.84
C GLU A 50 16.42 -11.18 6.76
N VAL A 51 15.70 -10.07 6.54
CA VAL A 51 15.90 -8.82 7.28
C VAL A 51 15.26 -8.85 8.67
N MET A 52 14.05 -9.40 8.80
CA MET A 52 13.29 -9.34 10.07
C MET A 52 13.38 -10.63 10.91
N GLY A 53 13.86 -11.73 10.34
CA GLY A 53 13.97 -13.01 11.03
C GLY A 53 12.64 -13.46 11.66
N GLY A 54 12.70 -13.84 12.94
CA GLY A 54 11.53 -14.31 13.69
C GLY A 54 10.44 -13.27 13.95
N LYS A 55 10.70 -11.99 13.67
CA LYS A 55 9.75 -10.89 13.84
C LYS A 55 8.77 -10.76 12.66
N ALA A 56 9.05 -11.42 11.52
CA ALA A 56 8.14 -11.44 10.38
C ALA A 56 7.11 -12.56 10.50
N ARG A 57 5.84 -12.18 10.54
CA ARG A 57 4.69 -13.07 10.41
C ARG A 57 4.00 -12.82 9.07
N PHE A 58 3.39 -13.85 8.50
CA PHE A 58 2.62 -13.74 7.27
C PHE A 58 1.23 -14.29 7.53
N ALA A 59 0.22 -13.60 7.02
CA ALA A 59 -1.15 -14.08 7.19
C ALA A 59 -1.39 -15.37 6.41
N GLU A 60 -2.39 -16.14 6.80
CA GLU A 60 -2.86 -17.24 5.96
C GLU A 60 -3.53 -16.70 4.70
N LEU A 61 -3.56 -17.49 3.63
CA LEU A 61 -4.06 -17.07 2.32
C LEU A 61 -5.48 -16.48 2.38
N ILE A 62 -6.35 -17.03 3.23
CA ILE A 62 -7.74 -16.56 3.40
C ILE A 62 -7.85 -15.18 4.07
N PHE A 63 -6.80 -14.74 4.75
CA PHE A 63 -6.68 -13.44 5.40
C PHE A 63 -5.77 -12.47 4.63
N ASP A 64 -5.11 -12.94 3.58
CA ASP A 64 -4.12 -12.21 2.78
C ASP A 64 -4.71 -11.52 1.53
N VAL A 65 -6.03 -11.42 1.48
CA VAL A 65 -6.79 -10.81 0.38
C VAL A 65 -7.77 -9.75 0.91
N PRO A 66 -7.94 -8.60 0.22
CA PRO A 66 -8.97 -7.63 0.56
C PRO A 66 -10.36 -8.27 0.49
N ARG A 67 -11.19 -8.05 1.52
CA ARG A 67 -12.56 -8.58 1.58
C ARG A 67 -13.59 -7.47 1.41
N GLY A 68 -14.59 -7.69 0.56
CA GLY A 68 -15.70 -6.74 0.37
C GLY A 68 -16.42 -6.41 1.68
N ALA A 69 -16.60 -7.40 2.57
CA ALA A 69 -17.17 -7.18 3.89
C ALA A 69 -16.37 -6.18 4.75
N ALA A 70 -15.03 -6.19 4.66
CA ALA A 70 -14.19 -5.24 5.38
C ALA A 70 -14.36 -3.81 4.82
N ILE A 71 -14.51 -3.67 3.50
CA ILE A 71 -14.82 -2.38 2.85
C ILE A 71 -16.18 -1.86 3.34
N CYS A 72 -17.21 -2.70 3.32
CA CYS A 72 -18.55 -2.32 3.80
C CYS A 72 -18.54 -1.92 5.28
N PHE A 73 -17.81 -2.66 6.12
CA PHE A 73 -17.65 -2.33 7.54
C PHE A 73 -17.01 -0.95 7.73
N LEU A 74 -15.85 -0.71 7.11
CA LEU A 74 -15.14 0.58 7.20
C LEU A 74 -15.96 1.74 6.63
N GLY A 75 -16.67 1.51 5.51
CA GLY A 75 -17.56 2.49 4.90
C GLY A 75 -18.75 2.84 5.79
N ALA A 76 -19.35 1.84 6.47
CA ALA A 76 -20.43 2.07 7.42
C ALA A 76 -19.95 2.88 8.64
N GLU A 77 -18.75 2.59 9.16
CA GLU A 77 -18.14 3.40 10.23
C GLU A 77 -17.87 4.84 9.77
N ALA A 78 -17.36 5.04 8.57
CA ALA A 78 -17.13 6.37 8.00
C ALA A 78 -18.44 7.16 7.87
N ALA A 79 -19.48 6.54 7.28
CA ALA A 79 -20.78 7.17 7.08
C ALA A 79 -21.46 7.56 8.41
N ARG A 80 -21.40 6.69 9.43
CA ARG A 80 -21.92 6.99 10.78
C ARG A 80 -21.18 8.16 11.43
N ALA A 81 -19.88 8.29 11.18
CA ALA A 81 -19.07 9.41 11.64
C ALA A 81 -19.24 10.69 10.79
N GLY A 82 -20.21 10.72 9.85
CA GLY A 82 -20.45 11.86 8.96
C GLY A 82 -19.38 12.06 7.87
N ARG A 83 -18.42 11.14 7.74
CA ARG A 83 -17.40 11.17 6.68
C ARG A 83 -18.00 10.60 5.40
N LYS A 84 -18.10 11.44 4.38
CA LYS A 84 -18.60 11.09 3.05
C LYS A 84 -17.73 11.77 2.01
N ASP A 85 -17.42 11.05 0.95
CA ASP A 85 -16.74 11.62 -0.21
C ASP A 85 -17.77 12.26 -1.16
N ASP A 86 -17.43 13.40 -1.74
CA ASP A 86 -18.22 13.99 -2.83
C ASP A 86 -17.81 13.35 -4.17
N LEU A 87 -18.81 12.94 -4.95
CA LEU A 87 -18.57 12.20 -6.20
C LEU A 87 -17.84 13.05 -7.26
N PHE A 88 -18.02 14.37 -7.23
CA PHE A 88 -17.43 15.27 -8.22
C PHE A 88 -16.02 15.71 -7.83
N SER A 89 -15.70 15.74 -6.53
CA SER A 89 -14.36 16.05 -6.02
C SER A 89 -13.50 14.80 -5.74
N PHE A 90 -14.07 13.60 -5.80
CA PHE A 90 -13.34 12.37 -5.51
C PHE A 90 -12.23 12.14 -6.54
N VAL A 91 -10.99 12.08 -6.06
CA VAL A 91 -9.81 11.85 -6.89
C VAL A 91 -9.02 10.65 -6.39
N PRO A 92 -8.48 9.81 -7.30
CA PRO A 92 -7.57 8.75 -6.91
C PRO A 92 -6.31 9.30 -6.22
N MET A 93 -5.80 8.55 -5.25
CA MET A 93 -4.51 8.86 -4.61
C MET A 93 -3.36 8.30 -5.47
N TYR A 94 -2.73 9.17 -6.25
CA TYR A 94 -1.56 8.82 -7.06
C TYR A 94 -0.27 8.92 -6.24
N LEU A 95 0.23 7.78 -5.75
CA LEU A 95 1.47 7.71 -4.96
C LEU A 95 2.76 7.77 -5.79
N ARG A 96 2.66 7.52 -7.09
CA ARG A 96 3.79 7.61 -8.03
C ARG A 96 3.34 8.36 -9.28
N LYS A 97 4.27 9.12 -9.86
CA LYS A 97 4.10 9.66 -11.22
C LYS A 97 3.83 8.54 -12.22
N SER A 98 3.05 8.87 -13.24
CA SER A 98 2.80 8.00 -14.37
C SER A 98 4.09 7.70 -15.13
N GLU A 99 4.13 6.59 -15.87
CA GLU A 99 5.29 6.29 -16.72
C GLU A 99 5.53 7.35 -17.79
N ALA A 100 4.47 7.99 -18.27
CA ALA A 100 4.56 9.06 -19.25
C ALA A 100 5.30 10.28 -18.68
N GLU A 101 4.93 10.73 -17.47
CA GLU A 101 5.62 11.82 -16.77
C GLU A 101 7.07 11.47 -16.47
N VAL A 102 7.33 10.25 -16.00
CA VAL A 102 8.71 9.79 -15.75
C VAL A 102 9.54 9.78 -17.05
N LYS A 103 8.99 9.31 -18.17
CA LYS A 103 9.68 9.32 -19.47
C LYS A 103 9.90 10.73 -20.01
N LEU A 104 8.94 11.63 -19.80
CA LEU A 104 9.06 13.05 -20.15
C LEU A 104 10.22 13.71 -19.40
N GLU A 105 10.27 13.55 -18.08
CA GLU A 105 11.34 14.09 -17.24
C GLU A 105 12.71 13.51 -17.58
N LEU A 106 12.76 12.24 -17.99
CA LEU A 106 13.98 11.57 -18.43
C LEU A 106 14.38 11.89 -19.89
N GLY A 107 13.61 12.69 -20.62
CA GLY A 107 13.86 12.98 -22.04
C GLY A 107 13.72 11.76 -22.97
N LYS A 108 12.99 10.73 -22.53
CA LYS A 108 12.81 9.44 -23.22
C LYS A 108 11.46 9.32 -23.94
N LEU A 109 10.77 10.42 -24.18
CA LEU A 109 9.56 10.38 -24.98
C LEU A 109 9.91 9.99 -26.43
N PRO A 110 9.10 9.11 -27.06
CA PRO A 110 9.28 8.82 -28.47
C PRO A 110 9.18 10.14 -29.26
N LYS A 111 10.16 10.41 -30.12
CA LYS A 111 10.05 11.52 -31.07
C LYS A 111 8.78 11.28 -31.89
N LYS A 112 7.88 12.26 -31.91
CA LYS A 112 6.71 12.22 -32.81
C LYS A 112 7.23 12.02 -34.23
N SER A 113 7.01 10.86 -34.82
CA SER A 113 6.88 10.77 -36.27
C SER A 113 5.54 11.44 -36.60
N LEU A 114 5.61 12.70 -37.00
CA LEU A 114 4.50 13.34 -37.70
C LEU A 114 4.26 12.51 -38.97
N ILE A 115 3.06 11.94 -39.06
CA ILE A 115 2.51 11.44 -40.33
C ILE A 115 2.25 12.66 -41.20
#